data_AF-A0A7S3GC67-F1
#
_entry.id   AF-A0A7S3GC67-F1
#
_cell.length_a   1.000
_cell.length_b   1.000
_cell.length_c   1.000
_cell.angle_alpha   90.00
_cell.angle_beta   90.00
_cell.angle_gamma   90.00
#
_symmetry.space_group_name_H-M   'P 1'
#
loop_
_entity.id
_entity.type
_entity.pdbx_description
1 polymer ?
#
loop_
_entity_poly.entity_id
_entity_poly.type
_entity_poly.pdbx_seq_one_letter_code
_entity_poly.pdbx_strand_id
1 'polypeptide(L)'
;MDDDLAEKLDALRPSLPEQVLALPKEEQDAYLLRLVRHFEEQEKLEKEKEEIVAKTTQKVETEYSFLHPDLKQPLDHHYDAALLSSIRSGDPSALSRLFHEAHDGVFSFHLFSPSFCSKLCEEIDHFEKWVERERLDILRPNSMNNYGLVLSQLGMNKVMDDFVAHIATPISRLLFPFLTPHLDLDEQHSFIVQYEVDKDKDLGFHVDDSEVTFNCCLGVEGFEGGDLYMRGRRCHLHQQTEARDEEKWEYQFEVGRALVHLGRHRHGVLPLSKGKRQNLIVWCRSTQLRHEEDLRLCTRWCTYHPHADHEEEKV
;
A
#
# COMPACT_ATOMS: atom_id res chain seq x y z
N MET A 1 -28.11 -23.77 -21.96
CA MET A 1 -26.73 -23.52 -21.53
C MET A 1 -25.88 -24.00 -22.67
N ASP A 2 -25.01 -23.14 -23.21
CA ASP A 2 -24.09 -23.53 -24.27
C ASP A 2 -23.27 -24.76 -23.81
N ASP A 3 -23.08 -25.77 -24.66
CA ASP A 3 -22.43 -27.03 -24.25
C ASP A 3 -21.01 -26.77 -23.72
N ASP A 4 -20.33 -25.74 -24.25
CA ASP A 4 -19.02 -25.25 -23.81
C ASP A 4 -19.05 -24.64 -22.38
N LEU A 5 -20.12 -23.95 -22.01
CA LEU A 5 -20.26 -23.38 -20.66
C LEU A 5 -20.52 -24.50 -19.65
N ALA A 6 -21.34 -25.48 -19.99
CA ALA A 6 -21.62 -26.63 -19.12
C ALA A 6 -20.34 -27.43 -18.80
N GLU A 7 -19.48 -27.65 -19.81
CA GLU A 7 -18.19 -28.34 -19.63
C GLU A 7 -17.24 -27.55 -18.72
N LYS A 8 -17.16 -26.22 -18.90
CA LYS A 8 -16.34 -25.34 -18.03
C LYS A 8 -16.82 -25.32 -16.58
N LEU A 9 -18.14 -25.27 -16.35
CA LEU A 9 -18.69 -25.32 -14.99
C LEU A 9 -18.40 -26.67 -14.32
N ASP A 10 -18.54 -27.78 -15.06
CA ASP A 10 -18.24 -29.11 -14.55
C ASP A 10 -16.74 -29.26 -14.19
N ALA A 11 -15.84 -28.64 -14.96
CA ALA A 11 -14.40 -28.63 -14.66
C ALA A 11 -14.02 -27.82 -13.40
N LEU A 12 -14.73 -26.74 -13.10
CA LEU A 12 -14.48 -25.88 -11.93
C LEU A 12 -15.11 -26.41 -10.64
N ARG A 13 -16.12 -27.28 -10.74
CA ARG A 13 -16.88 -27.78 -9.59
C ARG A 13 -16.03 -28.42 -8.48
N PRO A 14 -14.98 -29.23 -8.76
CA PRO A 14 -14.16 -29.84 -7.71
C PRO A 14 -13.43 -28.83 -6.81
N SER A 15 -13.29 -27.58 -7.25
CA SER A 15 -12.62 -26.51 -6.50
C SER A 15 -13.58 -25.68 -5.63
N LEU A 16 -14.88 -26.02 -5.60
CA LEU A 16 -15.85 -25.32 -4.76
C LEU A 16 -15.61 -25.58 -3.27
N PRO A 17 -15.94 -24.60 -2.40
CA PRO A 17 -15.92 -24.81 -0.95
C PRO A 17 -16.82 -25.98 -0.55
N GLU A 18 -16.43 -26.73 0.49
CA GLU A 18 -17.18 -27.90 0.96
C GLU A 18 -18.66 -27.61 1.23
N GLN A 19 -18.97 -26.42 1.76
CA GLN A 19 -20.35 -26.01 2.03
C GLN A 19 -21.18 -25.89 0.76
N VAL A 20 -20.56 -25.48 -0.35
CA VAL A 20 -21.21 -25.35 -1.66
C VAL A 20 -21.28 -26.71 -2.36
N LEU A 21 -20.25 -27.56 -2.24
CA LEU A 21 -20.25 -28.92 -2.76
C LEU A 21 -21.37 -29.80 -2.16
N ALA A 22 -21.78 -29.51 -0.92
CA ALA A 22 -22.89 -30.20 -0.26
C ALA A 22 -24.29 -29.83 -0.80
N LEU A 23 -24.40 -28.77 -1.61
CA LEU A 23 -25.68 -28.30 -2.19
C LEU A 23 -26.07 -29.09 -3.44
N PRO A 24 -27.35 -29.04 -3.87
CA PRO A 24 -27.78 -29.62 -5.15
C PRO A 24 -27.01 -29.04 -6.35
N LYS A 25 -26.84 -29.84 -7.42
CA LYS A 25 -26.09 -29.42 -8.63
C LYS A 25 -26.57 -28.08 -9.19
N GLU A 26 -27.87 -27.83 -9.19
CA GLU A 26 -28.48 -26.58 -9.66
C GLU A 26 -28.01 -25.34 -8.85
N GLU A 27 -27.85 -25.49 -7.54
CA GLU A 27 -27.34 -24.43 -6.67
C GLU A 27 -25.82 -24.23 -6.84
N GLN A 28 -25.08 -25.31 -7.07
CA GLN A 28 -23.65 -25.26 -7.41
C GLN A 28 -23.43 -24.52 -8.74
N ASP A 29 -24.24 -24.83 -9.76
CA ASP A 29 -24.19 -24.18 -11.07
C ASP A 29 -24.53 -22.69 -10.95
N ALA A 30 -25.55 -22.34 -10.16
CA ALA A 30 -25.89 -20.94 -9.87
C ALA A 30 -24.77 -20.20 -9.12
N TYR A 31 -24.05 -20.87 -8.22
CA TYR A 31 -22.88 -20.31 -7.54
C TYR A 31 -21.71 -20.08 -8.52
N LEU A 32 -21.35 -21.08 -9.33
CA LEU A 32 -20.28 -20.96 -10.32
C LEU A 32 -20.59 -19.89 -11.37
N LEU A 33 -21.84 -19.80 -11.87
CA LEU A 33 -22.25 -18.76 -12.81
C LEU A 33 -22.18 -17.34 -12.21
N ARG A 34 -22.31 -17.18 -10.89
CA ARG A 34 -22.06 -15.90 -10.22
C ARG A 34 -20.57 -15.59 -10.15
N LEU A 35 -19.74 -16.59 -9.84
CA LEU A 35 -18.28 -16.43 -9.84
C LEU A 35 -17.75 -16.07 -11.22
N VAL A 36 -18.15 -16.80 -12.27
CA VAL A 36 -17.72 -16.52 -13.66
C VAL A 36 -18.06 -15.09 -14.05
N ARG A 37 -19.33 -14.67 -13.84
CA ARG A 37 -19.74 -13.29 -14.12
C ARG A 37 -18.94 -12.26 -13.32
N HIS A 38 -18.67 -12.53 -12.05
CA HIS A 38 -17.84 -11.66 -11.23
C HIS A 38 -16.42 -11.52 -11.81
N PHE A 39 -15.78 -12.61 -12.20
CA PHE A 39 -14.44 -12.57 -12.81
C PHE A 39 -14.44 -11.87 -14.17
N GLU A 40 -15.44 -12.10 -15.02
CA GLU A 40 -15.59 -11.41 -16.30
C GLU A 40 -15.77 -9.89 -16.10
N GLU A 41 -16.59 -9.49 -15.12
CA GLU A 41 -16.75 -8.08 -14.74
C GLU A 41 -15.45 -7.47 -14.22
N GLN A 42 -14.69 -8.19 -13.38
CA GLN A 42 -13.39 -7.73 -12.90
C GLN A 42 -12.37 -7.59 -14.04
N GLU A 43 -12.29 -8.56 -14.95
CA GLU A 43 -11.39 -8.51 -16.10
C GLU A 43 -11.72 -7.31 -17.01
N LYS A 44 -13.02 -7.03 -17.22
CA LYS A 44 -13.45 -5.87 -17.98
C LYS A 44 -13.04 -4.56 -17.31
N LEU A 45 -13.28 -4.43 -16.00
CA LEU A 45 -12.89 -3.24 -15.24
C LEU A 45 -11.37 -3.03 -15.26
N GLU A 46 -10.59 -4.11 -15.18
CA GLU A 46 -9.13 -4.02 -15.21
C GLU A 46 -8.63 -3.54 -16.58
N LYS A 47 -9.18 -4.06 -17.68
CA LYS A 47 -8.89 -3.56 -19.04
C LYS A 47 -9.23 -2.08 -19.19
N GLU A 48 -10.37 -1.65 -18.67
CA GLU A 48 -10.77 -0.23 -18.70
C GLU A 48 -9.75 0.65 -17.93
N LYS A 49 -9.25 0.20 -16.77
CA LYS A 49 -8.19 0.91 -16.04
C LYS A 49 -6.86 0.93 -16.80
N GLU A 50 -6.45 -0.20 -17.38
CA GLU A 50 -5.22 -0.29 -18.19
C GLU A 50 -5.25 0.71 -19.36
N GLU A 51 -6.40 0.83 -20.04
CA GLU A 51 -6.59 1.80 -21.11
C GLU A 51 -6.48 3.26 -20.61
N ILE A 52 -7.09 3.58 -19.47
CA ILE A 52 -6.99 4.89 -18.82
C ILE A 52 -5.53 5.23 -18.47
N VAL A 53 -4.81 4.27 -17.88
CA VAL A 53 -3.41 4.43 -17.51
C VAL A 53 -2.56 4.63 -18.74
N ALA A 54 -2.66 3.76 -19.75
CA ALA A 54 -1.88 3.84 -20.98
C ALA A 54 -2.07 5.19 -21.68
N LYS A 55 -3.32 5.63 -21.84
CA LYS A 55 -3.67 6.91 -22.46
C LYS A 55 -3.09 8.09 -21.68
N THR A 56 -3.24 8.09 -20.36
CA THR A 56 -2.75 9.19 -19.51
C THR A 56 -1.23 9.24 -19.50
N THR A 57 -0.56 8.10 -19.28
CA THR A 57 0.91 8.01 -19.26
C THR A 57 1.50 8.50 -20.58
N GLN A 58 0.95 8.08 -21.72
CA GLN A 58 1.39 8.57 -23.03
C GLN A 58 1.30 10.10 -23.12
N LYS A 59 0.17 10.67 -22.72
CA LYS A 59 -0.04 12.12 -22.77
C LYS A 59 0.88 12.87 -21.83
N VAL A 60 1.14 12.31 -20.65
CA VAL A 60 2.08 12.88 -19.66
C VAL A 60 3.51 12.89 -20.21
N GLU A 61 3.93 11.83 -20.90
CA GLU A 61 5.24 11.77 -21.52
C GLU A 61 5.42 12.79 -22.65
N THR A 62 4.36 13.08 -23.42
CA THR A 62 4.46 13.95 -24.61
C THR A 62 4.08 15.40 -24.38
N GLU A 63 3.19 15.69 -23.43
CA GLU A 63 2.54 17.01 -23.30
C GLU A 63 2.65 17.62 -21.89
N TYR A 64 2.91 16.82 -20.85
CA TYR A 64 3.02 17.34 -19.49
C TYR A 64 4.44 17.87 -19.20
N SER A 65 4.51 19.11 -18.71
CA SER A 65 5.76 19.72 -18.25
C SER A 65 5.77 19.77 -16.74
N PHE A 66 6.77 19.14 -16.13
CA PHE A 66 6.93 19.16 -14.67
C PHE A 66 7.21 20.58 -14.17
N LEU A 67 6.55 20.97 -13.07
CA LEU A 67 6.85 22.21 -12.37
C LEU A 67 8.21 22.12 -11.66
N HIS A 68 8.52 20.94 -11.13
CA HIS A 68 9.76 20.60 -10.45
C HIS A 68 10.44 19.40 -11.15
N PRO A 69 11.16 19.62 -12.28
CA PRO A 69 11.83 18.55 -13.01
C PRO A 69 12.86 17.77 -12.19
N ASP A 70 13.38 18.36 -11.10
CA ASP A 70 14.30 17.72 -10.18
C ASP A 70 13.68 16.60 -9.34
N LEU A 71 12.34 16.50 -9.28
CA LEU A 71 11.65 15.35 -8.70
C LEU A 71 11.89 14.06 -9.50
N LYS A 72 12.31 14.16 -10.78
CA LYS A 72 12.71 13.02 -11.62
C LYS A 72 14.20 12.70 -11.57
N GLN A 73 14.99 13.50 -10.85
CA GLN A 73 16.43 13.33 -10.75
C GLN A 73 16.78 12.35 -9.62
N PRO A 74 18.06 11.92 -9.50
CA PRO A 74 18.46 10.96 -8.48
C PRO A 74 18.02 11.35 -7.06
N LEU A 75 17.67 10.33 -6.29
CA LEU A 75 16.97 10.45 -5.01
C LEU A 75 17.78 11.10 -3.88
N ASP A 76 19.08 11.31 -4.08
CA ASP A 76 20.01 11.87 -3.09
C ASP A 76 19.61 13.25 -2.54
N HIS A 77 18.80 14.02 -3.26
CA HIS A 77 18.30 15.32 -2.79
C HIS A 77 16.90 15.24 -2.20
N HIS A 78 16.26 14.08 -2.26
CA HIS A 78 14.88 13.89 -1.84
C HIS A 78 14.78 13.54 -0.35
N TYR A 79 15.78 12.83 0.18
CA TYR A 79 15.74 12.30 1.55
C TYR A 79 16.27 13.25 2.62
N ASP A 80 15.91 12.93 3.87
CA ASP A 80 16.49 13.56 5.05
C ASP A 80 18.02 13.40 5.07
N ALA A 81 18.71 14.45 5.52
CA ALA A 81 20.17 14.50 5.50
C ALA A 81 20.82 13.46 6.42
N ALA A 82 20.22 13.18 7.59
CA ALA A 82 20.75 12.20 8.53
C ALA A 82 20.53 10.78 7.99
N LEU A 83 19.39 10.52 7.35
CA LEU A 83 19.13 9.26 6.67
C LEU A 83 20.16 9.01 5.58
N LEU A 84 20.33 9.96 4.65
CA LEU A 84 21.31 9.86 3.56
C LEU A 84 22.74 9.65 4.07
N SER A 85 23.14 10.42 5.08
CA SER A 85 24.46 10.27 5.69
C SER A 85 24.65 8.86 6.26
N SER A 86 23.62 8.30 6.88
CA SER A 86 23.67 6.96 7.48
C SER A 86 23.72 5.86 6.41
N ILE A 87 22.92 5.98 5.34
CA ILE A 87 22.97 5.05 4.19
C ILE A 87 24.34 5.08 3.54
N ARG A 88 24.88 6.27 3.25
CA ARG A 88 26.20 6.44 2.61
C ARG A 88 27.36 5.95 3.47
N SER A 89 27.21 5.98 4.80
CA SER A 89 28.23 5.45 5.71
C SER A 89 28.37 3.93 5.65
N GLY A 90 27.30 3.23 5.21
CA GLY A 90 27.25 1.77 5.21
C GLY A 90 27.24 1.13 6.61
N ASP A 91 27.12 1.91 7.70
CA ASP A 91 27.02 1.41 9.08
C ASP A 91 25.56 1.12 9.45
N PRO A 92 25.15 -0.15 9.62
CA PRO A 92 23.79 -0.50 10.04
C PRO A 92 23.42 0.11 11.40
N SER A 93 24.40 0.36 12.26
CA SER A 93 24.18 0.97 13.57
C SER A 93 23.80 2.45 13.45
N ALA A 94 24.33 3.15 12.46
CA ALA A 94 23.95 4.53 12.16
C ALA A 94 22.50 4.62 11.71
N LEU A 95 22.08 3.72 10.82
CA LEU A 95 20.70 3.61 10.37
C LEU A 95 19.75 3.24 11.52
N SER A 96 20.10 2.22 12.29
CA SER A 96 19.26 1.75 13.40
C SER A 96 18.99 2.85 14.44
N ARG A 97 19.94 3.77 14.66
CA ARG A 97 19.77 4.91 15.58
C ARG A 97 18.73 5.94 15.10
N LEU A 98 18.42 5.98 13.80
CA LEU A 98 17.40 6.88 13.25
C LEU A 98 15.98 6.34 13.42
N PHE A 99 15.84 5.02 13.56
CA PHE A 99 14.55 4.35 13.57
C PHE A 99 14.03 4.26 14.99
N HIS A 100 12.88 4.90 15.23
CA HIS A 100 12.16 4.81 16.48
C HIS A 100 10.99 3.85 16.32
N GLU A 101 10.98 2.74 17.05
CA GLU A 101 9.81 1.86 17.13
C GLU A 101 8.73 2.56 17.96
N ALA A 102 7.75 3.16 17.28
CA ALA A 102 6.72 3.98 17.90
C ALA A 102 5.60 3.12 18.51
N HIS A 103 5.39 1.93 17.97
CA HIS A 103 4.53 0.87 18.46
C HIS A 103 5.07 -0.47 17.96
N ASP A 104 4.61 -1.58 18.54
CA ASP A 104 5.08 -2.93 18.17
C ASP A 104 5.01 -3.16 16.66
N GLY A 105 6.18 -3.33 16.02
CA GLY A 105 6.31 -3.52 14.57
C GLY A 105 5.90 -2.30 13.72
N VAL A 106 5.91 -1.09 14.29
CA VAL A 106 5.67 0.18 13.60
C VAL A 106 6.82 1.15 13.88
N PHE A 107 7.56 1.49 12.83
CA PHE A 107 8.77 2.30 12.93
C PHE A 107 8.54 3.69 12.36
N SER A 108 9.18 4.70 12.97
CA SER A 108 8.98 6.10 12.65
C SER A 108 10.31 6.85 12.55
N PHE A 109 10.52 7.58 11.45
CA PHE A 109 11.74 8.36 11.22
C PHE A 109 11.54 9.42 10.13
N HIS A 110 12.41 10.44 10.09
CA HIS A 110 12.43 11.42 9.01
C HIS A 110 12.96 10.77 7.73
N LEU A 111 12.09 10.66 6.72
CA LEU A 111 12.41 9.99 5.46
C LEU A 111 12.77 11.02 4.40
N PHE A 112 11.87 11.98 4.15
CA PHE A 112 12.04 12.97 3.09
C PHE A 112 12.46 14.32 3.66
N SER A 113 13.23 15.06 2.85
CA SER A 113 13.55 16.45 3.15
C SER A 113 12.30 17.33 3.04
N PRO A 114 12.19 18.42 3.83
CA PRO A 114 11.09 19.37 3.70
C PRO A 114 10.95 19.96 2.29
N SER A 115 12.09 20.17 1.59
CA SER A 115 12.08 20.68 0.22
C SER A 115 11.45 19.68 -0.76
N PHE A 116 11.71 18.38 -0.60
CA PHE A 116 11.08 17.37 -1.43
C PHE A 116 9.58 17.31 -1.18
N CYS A 117 9.16 17.31 0.10
CA CYS A 117 7.75 17.31 0.47
C CYS A 117 7.00 18.50 -0.17
N SER A 118 7.52 19.73 -0.06
CA SER A 118 6.90 20.93 -0.66
C SER A 118 6.79 20.81 -2.18
N LYS A 119 7.88 20.47 -2.86
CA LYS A 119 7.91 20.34 -4.32
C LYS A 119 6.96 19.26 -4.82
N LEU A 120 6.88 18.12 -4.14
CA LEU A 120 5.97 17.06 -4.52
C LEU A 120 4.52 17.51 -4.37
N CYS A 121 4.15 18.20 -3.28
CA CYS A 121 2.83 18.79 -3.12
C CYS A 121 2.49 19.80 -4.23
N GLU A 122 3.41 20.72 -4.54
CA GLU A 122 3.27 21.70 -5.63
C GLU A 122 3.11 21.01 -7.00
N GLU A 123 3.86 19.94 -7.25
CA GLU A 123 3.78 19.15 -8.48
C GLU A 123 2.43 18.43 -8.61
N ILE A 124 1.91 17.86 -7.53
CA ILE A 124 0.60 17.19 -7.50
C ILE A 124 -0.50 18.20 -7.84
N ASP A 125 -0.49 19.38 -7.20
CA ASP A 125 -1.47 20.44 -7.47
C ASP A 125 -1.36 20.97 -8.91
N HIS A 126 -0.14 21.05 -9.45
CA HIS A 126 0.11 21.42 -10.84
C HIS A 126 -0.43 20.36 -11.81
N PHE A 127 -0.21 19.08 -11.51
CA PHE A 127 -0.69 17.96 -12.30
C PHE A 127 -2.21 17.86 -12.30
N GLU A 128 -2.87 17.99 -11.14
CA GLU A 128 -4.34 17.91 -11.06
C GLU A 128 -5.01 19.02 -11.91
N LYS A 129 -4.47 20.24 -11.89
CA LYS A 129 -4.95 21.35 -12.74
C LYS A 129 -4.75 21.06 -14.23
N TRP A 130 -3.63 20.41 -14.58
CA TRP A 130 -3.37 20.01 -15.96
C TRP A 130 -4.35 18.92 -16.41
N VAL A 131 -4.56 17.87 -15.60
CA VAL A 131 -5.53 16.79 -15.86
C VAL A 131 -6.94 17.34 -16.08
N GLU A 132 -7.37 18.28 -15.23
CA GLU A 132 -8.69 18.92 -15.35
C GLU A 132 -8.82 19.70 -16.67
N ARG A 133 -7.79 20.50 -17.03
CA ARG A 133 -7.76 21.26 -18.27
C ARG A 133 -7.78 20.37 -19.51
N GLU A 134 -7.00 19.30 -19.48
CA GLU A 134 -6.87 18.33 -20.58
C GLU A 134 -8.03 17.32 -20.63
N ARG A 135 -8.93 17.34 -19.61
CA ARG A 135 -10.07 16.43 -19.45
C ARG A 135 -9.66 14.96 -19.52
N LEU A 136 -8.63 14.61 -18.74
CA LEU A 136 -8.14 13.24 -18.66
C LEU A 136 -8.79 12.51 -17.49
N ASP A 137 -9.06 11.24 -17.70
CA ASP A 137 -9.43 10.32 -16.63
C ASP A 137 -8.14 9.81 -15.98
N ILE A 138 -8.08 9.81 -14.66
CA ILE A 138 -6.96 9.28 -13.89
C ILE A 138 -7.45 8.27 -12.86
N LEU A 139 -6.59 7.32 -12.50
CA LEU A 139 -6.89 6.41 -11.41
C LEU A 139 -6.80 7.16 -10.09
N ARG A 140 -7.76 6.87 -9.21
CA ARG A 140 -7.72 7.32 -7.84
C ARG A 140 -7.08 6.26 -6.95
N PRO A 141 -6.43 6.66 -5.84
CA PRO A 141 -5.58 5.78 -5.04
C PRO A 141 -6.27 4.50 -4.55
N ASN A 142 -7.54 4.57 -4.22
CA ASN A 142 -8.36 3.42 -3.85
C ASN A 142 -9.85 3.77 -4.01
N SER A 143 -10.70 2.76 -3.90
CA SER A 143 -12.16 2.92 -3.99
C SER A 143 -12.78 3.81 -2.90
N MET A 144 -12.01 4.15 -1.86
CA MET A 144 -12.45 4.96 -0.72
C MET A 144 -12.00 6.43 -0.80
N ASN A 145 -11.14 6.80 -1.76
CA ASN A 145 -10.66 8.17 -1.92
C ASN A 145 -10.93 8.69 -3.34
N ASN A 146 -11.73 9.74 -3.42
CA ASN A 146 -12.04 10.46 -4.65
C ASN A 146 -10.92 11.44 -5.05
N TYR A 147 -9.97 11.69 -4.15
CA TYR A 147 -8.85 12.62 -4.31
C TYR A 147 -7.50 11.90 -4.19
N GLY A 148 -6.46 12.55 -4.71
CA GLY A 148 -5.13 11.96 -4.77
C GLY A 148 -4.84 11.29 -6.11
N LEU A 149 -3.67 10.68 -6.18
CA LEU A 149 -3.00 10.37 -7.45
C LEU A 149 -2.09 9.15 -7.33
N VAL A 150 -2.14 8.24 -8.30
CA VAL A 150 -1.13 7.19 -8.45
C VAL A 150 0.09 7.77 -9.17
N LEU A 151 1.27 7.68 -8.56
CA LEU A 151 2.48 8.36 -9.04
C LEU A 151 3.01 7.81 -10.37
N SER A 152 2.66 6.58 -10.73
CA SER A 152 3.00 6.02 -12.05
C SER A 152 2.36 6.82 -13.19
N GLN A 153 1.13 7.31 -13.02
CA GLN A 153 0.44 8.16 -14.02
C GLN A 153 1.03 9.57 -14.12
N LEU A 154 1.71 10.05 -13.07
CA LEU A 154 2.51 11.28 -13.11
C LEU A 154 3.85 11.06 -13.83
N GLY A 155 4.21 9.81 -14.16
CA GLY A 155 5.51 9.49 -14.76
C GLY A 155 6.66 9.45 -13.75
N MET A 156 6.37 9.14 -12.48
CA MET A 156 7.36 8.99 -11.41
C MET A 156 7.71 7.51 -11.11
N ASN A 157 7.24 6.55 -11.91
CA ASN A 157 7.43 5.13 -11.63
C ASN A 157 8.90 4.77 -11.38
N LYS A 158 9.81 5.19 -12.27
CA LYS A 158 11.24 4.92 -12.13
C LYS A 158 11.83 5.47 -10.82
N VAL A 159 11.40 6.67 -10.40
CA VAL A 159 11.85 7.28 -9.13
C VAL A 159 11.43 6.43 -7.95
N MET A 160 10.19 5.90 -8.00
CA MET A 160 9.65 5.04 -6.95
C MET A 160 10.26 3.63 -6.97
N ASP A 161 10.56 3.08 -8.15
CA ASP A 161 11.29 1.82 -8.30
C ASP A 161 12.71 1.95 -7.72
N ASP A 162 13.41 3.04 -8.02
CA ASP A 162 14.72 3.36 -7.43
C ASP A 162 14.62 3.51 -5.90
N PHE A 163 13.55 4.14 -5.38
CA PHE A 163 13.31 4.27 -3.93
C PHE A 163 13.14 2.90 -3.29
N VAL A 164 12.33 2.01 -3.88
CA VAL A 164 12.12 0.68 -3.33
C VAL A 164 13.42 -0.11 -3.33
N ALA A 165 14.13 -0.15 -4.45
CA ALA A 165 15.38 -0.88 -4.59
C ALA A 165 16.48 -0.40 -3.62
N HIS A 166 16.66 0.91 -3.48
CA HIS A 166 17.82 1.49 -2.79
C HIS A 166 17.55 1.95 -1.36
N ILE A 167 16.29 2.16 -0.98
CA ILE A 167 15.91 2.70 0.34
C ILE A 167 14.95 1.75 1.05
N ALA A 168 13.81 1.43 0.44
CA ALA A 168 12.77 0.66 1.12
C ALA A 168 13.24 -0.77 1.43
N THR A 169 13.86 -1.46 0.48
CA THR A 169 14.34 -2.84 0.66
C THR A 169 15.41 -2.95 1.75
N PRO A 170 16.51 -2.16 1.75
CA PRO A 170 17.50 -2.21 2.83
C PRO A 170 16.92 -1.89 4.21
N ILE A 171 16.05 -0.88 4.31
CA ILE A 171 15.40 -0.52 5.58
C ILE A 171 14.48 -1.65 6.04
N SER A 172 13.68 -2.22 5.14
CA SER A 172 12.74 -3.30 5.47
C SER A 172 13.45 -4.56 5.96
N ARG A 173 14.59 -4.91 5.37
CA ARG A 173 15.43 -6.03 5.85
C ARG A 173 15.95 -5.82 7.27
N LEU A 174 16.29 -4.58 7.61
CA LEU A 174 16.76 -4.22 8.94
C LEU A 174 15.62 -4.21 9.98
N LEU A 175 14.45 -3.70 9.62
CA LEU A 175 13.30 -3.56 10.51
C LEU A 175 12.50 -4.87 10.70
N PHE A 176 12.43 -5.69 9.65
CA PHE A 176 11.61 -6.91 9.62
C PHE A 176 12.42 -8.14 9.21
N PRO A 177 13.49 -8.50 9.95
CA PRO A 177 14.37 -9.62 9.58
C PRO A 177 13.67 -10.98 9.57
N PHE A 178 12.47 -11.09 10.16
CA PHE A 178 11.65 -12.30 10.14
C PHE A 178 10.90 -12.53 8.82
N LEU A 179 10.85 -11.55 7.91
CA LEU A 179 10.26 -11.68 6.57
C LEU A 179 11.17 -12.44 5.58
N THR A 180 11.94 -13.42 6.05
CA THR A 180 12.94 -14.23 5.33
C THR A 180 14.32 -13.58 5.17
N PRO A 181 15.40 -14.39 5.10
CA PRO A 181 16.76 -13.88 4.89
C PRO A 181 17.00 -13.21 3.51
N HIS A 182 16.01 -13.18 2.60
CA HIS A 182 16.16 -12.65 1.24
C HIS A 182 15.02 -11.72 0.79
N LEU A 183 14.26 -11.08 1.70
CA LEU A 183 13.20 -10.12 1.35
C LEU A 183 13.61 -9.23 0.16
N ASP A 184 13.02 -9.46 -1.01
CA ASP A 184 13.28 -8.70 -2.22
C ASP A 184 11.98 -8.01 -2.61
N LEU A 185 11.93 -6.69 -2.43
CA LEU A 185 10.76 -5.91 -2.79
C LEU A 185 10.95 -5.47 -4.25
N ASP A 186 10.27 -6.15 -5.16
CA ASP A 186 10.44 -6.07 -6.61
C ASP A 186 9.24 -5.45 -7.34
N GLU A 187 8.17 -5.17 -6.60
CA GLU A 187 6.98 -4.46 -7.11
C GLU A 187 6.59 -3.33 -6.15
N GLN A 188 6.10 -2.22 -6.70
CA GLN A 188 5.59 -1.11 -5.90
C GLN A 188 4.28 -0.55 -6.43
N HIS A 189 3.44 -0.10 -5.50
CA HIS A 189 2.31 0.76 -5.79
C HIS A 189 2.39 2.02 -4.92
N SER A 190 2.66 3.15 -5.57
CA SER A 190 2.90 4.43 -4.91
C SER A 190 1.82 5.45 -5.28
N PHE A 191 1.25 6.07 -4.25
CA PHE A 191 0.12 6.96 -4.41
C PHE A 191 0.07 8.03 -3.33
N ILE A 192 -0.58 9.14 -3.69
CA ILE A 192 -0.87 10.26 -2.82
C ILE A 192 -2.27 10.12 -2.31
N VAL A 193 -2.43 10.16 -1.00
CA VAL A 193 -3.73 10.28 -0.34
C VAL A 193 -3.89 11.72 0.12
N GLN A 194 -5.04 12.33 -0.19
CA GLN A 194 -5.39 13.67 0.30
C GLN A 194 -6.54 13.58 1.30
N TYR A 195 -6.41 14.28 2.42
CA TYR A 195 -7.42 14.43 3.46
C TYR A 195 -7.75 15.92 3.60
N GLU A 196 -9.02 16.26 3.60
CA GLU A 196 -9.52 17.62 3.85
C GLU A 196 -10.79 17.53 4.69
N VAL A 197 -11.06 18.57 5.48
CA VAL A 197 -12.31 18.68 6.24
C VAL A 197 -13.49 18.62 5.26
N ASP A 198 -14.51 17.82 5.59
CA ASP A 198 -15.72 17.59 4.81
C ASP A 198 -15.55 16.87 3.46
N LYS A 199 -14.34 16.43 3.10
CA LYS A 199 -14.07 15.46 2.01
C LYS A 199 -13.96 14.04 2.59
N ASP A 200 -13.65 13.04 1.73
CA ASP A 200 -13.67 11.60 2.01
C ASP A 200 -13.43 11.26 3.49
N LYS A 201 -14.49 10.79 4.15
CA LYS A 201 -14.61 10.83 5.62
C LYS A 201 -13.91 9.68 6.33
N ASP A 202 -13.48 8.66 5.61
CA ASP A 202 -12.88 7.49 6.23
C ASP A 202 -12.05 6.69 5.21
N LEU A 203 -10.75 6.57 5.46
CA LEU A 203 -9.98 5.44 4.97
C LEU A 203 -10.23 4.32 5.98
N GLY A 204 -11.38 3.67 5.78
CA GLY A 204 -11.97 2.73 6.72
C GLY A 204 -11.02 1.63 7.13
N PHE A 205 -11.27 1.01 8.26
CA PHE A 205 -10.42 -0.05 8.81
C PHE A 205 -10.03 -1.12 7.78
N HIS A 206 -8.73 -1.26 7.49
CA HIS A 206 -8.21 -2.12 6.44
C HIS A 206 -6.82 -2.69 6.76
N VAL A 207 -6.28 -3.45 5.81
CA VAL A 207 -4.87 -3.81 5.68
C VAL A 207 -4.40 -3.35 4.32
N ASP A 208 -3.10 -3.11 4.17
CA ASP A 208 -2.51 -2.83 2.87
C ASP A 208 -2.21 -4.13 2.12
N ASP A 209 -2.31 -4.07 0.80
CA ASP A 209 -1.84 -5.12 -0.08
C ASP A 209 -0.33 -4.97 -0.33
N SER A 210 0.46 -5.19 0.71
CA SER A 210 1.92 -5.12 0.67
C SER A 210 2.57 -6.02 1.72
N GLU A 211 3.84 -6.35 1.51
CA GLU A 211 4.68 -6.93 2.55
C GLU A 211 5.08 -5.84 3.55
N VAL A 212 5.50 -4.67 3.04
CA VAL A 212 5.86 -3.50 3.83
C VAL A 212 5.23 -2.24 3.22
N THR A 213 4.65 -1.40 4.07
CA THR A 213 4.13 -0.09 3.69
C THR A 213 4.98 1.02 4.27
N PHE A 214 5.31 1.99 3.43
CA PHE A 214 5.88 3.28 3.84
C PHE A 214 4.78 4.34 3.68
N ASN A 215 4.41 5.00 4.77
CA ASN A 215 3.42 6.07 4.79
C ASN A 215 4.07 7.35 5.31
N CYS A 216 4.38 8.28 4.41
CA CYS A 216 5.04 9.53 4.74
C CYS A 216 4.08 10.70 4.66
N CYS A 217 4.00 11.49 5.72
CA CYS A 217 3.29 12.75 5.68
C CYS A 217 4.04 13.73 4.76
N LEU A 218 3.35 14.24 3.74
CA LEU A 218 3.80 15.34 2.91
C LEU A 218 3.33 16.67 3.50
N GLY A 219 3.84 17.76 2.95
CA GLY A 219 3.68 19.09 3.54
C GLY A 219 2.32 19.72 3.23
N VAL A 220 1.52 19.94 4.27
CA VAL A 220 0.66 21.14 4.42
C VAL A 220 0.62 21.42 5.91
N GLU A 221 1.38 22.39 6.42
CA GLU A 221 1.38 22.68 7.86
C GLU A 221 0.01 23.22 8.33
N GLY A 222 -0.30 23.03 9.62
CA GLY A 222 -1.50 23.60 10.26
C GLY A 222 -2.77 22.75 10.13
N PHE A 223 -2.66 21.47 9.79
CA PHE A 223 -3.75 20.51 9.95
C PHE A 223 -3.85 20.00 11.40
N GLU A 224 -5.05 19.57 11.80
CA GLU A 224 -5.31 18.95 13.11
C GLU A 224 -6.18 17.70 12.92
N GLY A 225 -5.84 16.62 13.63
CA GLY A 225 -6.46 15.30 13.45
C GLY A 225 -5.90 14.54 12.25
N GLY A 226 -6.70 13.64 11.68
CA GLY A 226 -6.21 12.71 10.65
C GLY A 226 -5.45 11.51 11.23
N ASP A 227 -5.46 11.32 12.54
CA ASP A 227 -4.52 10.43 13.22
C ASP A 227 -4.63 9.00 12.68
N LEU A 228 -3.49 8.37 12.42
CA LEU A 228 -3.46 6.96 12.05
C LEU A 228 -3.79 6.14 13.29
N TYR A 229 -4.67 5.16 13.19
CA TYR A 229 -4.89 4.20 14.27
C TYR A 229 -4.50 2.79 13.82
N MET A 230 -3.78 2.08 14.68
CA MET A 230 -3.33 0.69 14.50
C MET A 230 -4.14 -0.24 15.39
N ARG A 231 -4.37 -1.48 14.93
CA ARG A 231 -5.14 -2.54 15.62
C ARG A 231 -4.46 -3.91 15.49
N GLY A 232 -3.14 -3.94 15.58
CA GLY A 232 -2.34 -5.18 15.60
C GLY A 232 -2.21 -5.88 14.25
N ARG A 233 -1.21 -6.75 14.16
CA ARG A 233 -0.89 -7.53 12.96
C ARG A 233 -1.63 -8.86 12.94
N ARG A 234 -2.21 -9.23 11.80
CA ARG A 234 -2.93 -10.50 11.63
C ARG A 234 -2.54 -11.19 10.32
N CYS A 235 -2.36 -12.50 10.36
CA CYS A 235 -2.31 -13.30 9.14
C CYS A 235 -3.69 -13.36 8.47
N HIS A 236 -3.75 -13.94 7.28
CA HIS A 236 -4.99 -14.10 6.51
C HIS A 236 -6.12 -14.77 7.32
N LEU A 237 -5.80 -15.82 8.08
CA LEU A 237 -6.77 -16.56 8.90
C LEU A 237 -7.38 -15.72 10.03
N HIS A 238 -6.64 -14.75 10.57
CA HIS A 238 -7.04 -14.01 11.77
C HIS A 238 -7.37 -12.55 11.48
N GLN A 239 -7.42 -12.13 10.21
CA GLN A 239 -7.59 -10.73 9.82
C GLN A 239 -8.84 -10.09 10.46
N GLN A 240 -9.93 -10.85 10.58
CA GLN A 240 -11.23 -10.40 11.09
C GLN A 240 -11.42 -10.58 12.60
N THR A 241 -10.40 -11.04 13.33
CA THR A 241 -10.50 -11.22 14.79
C THR A 241 -10.52 -9.87 15.52
N GLU A 242 -11.00 -9.81 16.75
CA GLU A 242 -10.97 -8.53 17.49
C GLU A 242 -9.54 -8.08 17.84
N ALA A 243 -9.38 -6.77 18.07
CA ALA A 243 -8.14 -6.18 18.54
C ALA A 243 -8.12 -6.12 20.06
N ARG A 244 -7.00 -6.51 20.67
CA ARG A 244 -6.74 -6.36 22.11
C ARG A 244 -6.43 -4.92 22.46
N ASP A 245 -6.52 -4.56 23.73
CA ASP A 245 -6.29 -3.18 24.15
C ASP A 245 -4.84 -2.74 23.95
N GLU A 246 -3.87 -3.64 24.12
CA GLU A 246 -2.44 -3.34 23.92
C GLU A 246 -2.07 -3.13 22.44
N GLU A 247 -2.91 -3.63 21.53
CA GLU A 247 -2.75 -3.49 20.07
C GLU A 247 -3.30 -2.16 19.54
N LYS A 248 -4.09 -1.44 20.35
CA LYS A 248 -4.70 -0.17 19.97
C LYS A 248 -3.69 0.95 20.17
N TRP A 249 -3.32 1.59 19.08
CA TRP A 249 -2.40 2.72 19.11
C TRP A 249 -2.81 3.78 18.09
N GLU A 250 -2.49 5.04 18.38
CA GLU A 250 -2.82 6.19 17.54
C GLU A 250 -1.58 7.05 17.35
N TYR A 251 -1.45 7.65 16.16
CA TYR A 251 -0.29 8.43 15.78
C TYR A 251 -0.65 9.70 15.01
N GLN A 252 -0.05 10.79 15.47
CA GLN A 252 -0.12 12.09 14.81
C GLN A 252 1.06 12.26 13.87
N PHE A 253 0.75 12.52 12.60
CA PHE A 253 1.77 12.66 11.58
C PHE A 253 2.52 14.00 11.70
N GLU A 254 3.82 13.93 11.40
CA GLU A 254 4.71 15.07 11.26
C GLU A 254 5.22 15.13 9.81
N VAL A 255 5.29 16.34 9.24
CA VAL A 255 5.72 16.53 7.84
C VAL A 255 7.14 15.97 7.62
N GLY A 256 7.32 15.20 6.54
CA GLY A 256 8.58 14.55 6.18
C GLY A 256 8.88 13.27 6.99
N ARG A 257 8.06 12.95 7.99
CA ARG A 257 8.19 11.75 8.81
C ARG A 257 7.39 10.60 8.19
N ALA A 258 8.03 9.45 8.08
CA ALA A 258 7.41 8.22 7.62
C ALA A 258 7.05 7.32 8.80
N LEU A 259 5.93 6.62 8.67
CA LEU A 259 5.65 5.39 9.38
C LEU A 259 5.88 4.20 8.45
N VAL A 260 6.55 3.17 8.97
CA VAL A 260 6.86 1.94 8.26
C VAL A 260 6.32 0.76 9.06
N HIS A 261 5.49 -0.05 8.44
CA HIS A 261 4.85 -1.21 9.06
C HIS A 261 4.61 -2.32 8.04
N LEU A 262 4.33 -3.54 8.51
CA LEU A 262 3.85 -4.60 7.63
C LEU A 262 2.51 -4.21 7.01
N GLY A 263 2.27 -4.56 5.75
CA GLY A 263 0.99 -4.25 5.10
C GLY A 263 -0.20 -4.93 5.81
N ARG A 264 0.03 -6.10 6.40
CA ARG A 264 -0.94 -6.86 7.21
C ARG A 264 -1.14 -6.31 8.64
N HIS A 265 -0.55 -5.17 8.98
CA HIS A 265 -0.90 -4.43 10.18
C HIS A 265 -2.24 -3.72 9.94
N ARG A 266 -3.26 -4.10 10.70
CA ARG A 266 -4.60 -3.54 10.51
C ARG A 266 -4.66 -2.12 11.03
N HIS A 267 -5.19 -1.21 10.23
CA HIS A 267 -5.18 0.20 10.56
C HIS A 267 -6.27 0.98 9.82
N GLY A 268 -6.39 2.25 10.15
CA GLY A 268 -7.23 3.21 9.45
C GLY A 268 -6.88 4.62 9.87
N VAL A 269 -7.62 5.60 9.38
CA VAL A 269 -7.33 7.01 9.62
C VAL A 269 -8.54 7.69 10.23
N LEU A 270 -8.35 8.34 11.37
CA LEU A 270 -9.38 9.18 11.98
C LEU A 270 -9.64 10.42 11.09
N PRO A 271 -10.85 11.01 11.13
CA PRO A 271 -11.14 12.20 10.35
C PRO A 271 -10.22 13.38 10.66
N LEU A 272 -9.99 14.21 9.64
CA LEU A 272 -9.34 15.50 9.81
C LEU A 272 -10.31 16.50 10.45
N SER A 273 -9.86 17.24 11.46
CA SER A 273 -10.66 18.27 12.13
C SER A 273 -10.40 19.67 11.58
N LYS A 274 -9.22 19.89 10.97
CA LYS A 274 -8.81 21.17 10.40
C LYS A 274 -7.75 20.98 9.32
N GLY A 275 -7.77 21.84 8.31
CA GLY A 275 -6.72 21.95 7.29
C GLY A 275 -6.82 20.91 6.19
N LYS A 276 -5.68 20.65 5.56
CA LYS A 276 -5.47 19.63 4.53
C LYS A 276 -4.24 18.82 4.92
N ARG A 277 -4.26 17.51 4.70
CA ARG A 277 -3.09 16.66 4.85
C ARG A 277 -2.90 15.81 3.61
N GLN A 278 -1.67 15.68 3.16
CA GLN A 278 -1.31 14.76 2.08
C GLN A 278 -0.29 13.76 2.60
N ASN A 279 -0.43 12.50 2.20
CA ASN A 279 0.55 11.46 2.50
C ASN A 279 0.97 10.77 1.22
N LEU A 280 2.27 10.48 1.08
CA LEU A 280 2.79 9.53 0.11
C LEU A 280 2.78 8.15 0.76
N ILE A 281 2.01 7.24 0.18
CA ILE A 281 1.97 5.84 0.57
C ILE A 281 2.66 5.02 -0.51
N VAL A 282 3.56 4.14 -0.10
CA VAL A 282 4.26 3.20 -0.97
C VAL A 282 4.05 1.80 -0.43
N TRP A 283 3.26 1.03 -1.16
CA TRP A 283 3.12 -0.40 -0.96
C TRP A 283 4.27 -1.09 -1.64
N CYS A 284 5.15 -1.71 -0.87
CA CYS A 284 6.29 -2.46 -1.38
C CYS A 284 5.96 -3.94 -1.31
N ARG A 285 6.08 -4.62 -2.44
CA ARG A 285 5.69 -6.02 -2.60
C ARG A 285 6.85 -6.91 -2.98
N SER A 286 6.80 -8.16 -2.55
CA SER A 286 7.74 -9.22 -2.90
C SER A 286 7.02 -10.35 -3.62
N THR A 287 7.27 -10.49 -4.92
CA THR A 287 6.73 -11.59 -5.73
C THR A 287 7.12 -12.94 -5.14
N GLN A 288 8.37 -13.08 -4.67
CA GLN A 288 8.87 -14.31 -4.07
C GLN A 288 8.09 -14.69 -2.81
N LEU A 289 7.92 -13.76 -1.85
CA LEU A 289 7.20 -14.05 -0.61
C LEU A 289 5.75 -14.42 -0.87
N ARG A 290 5.10 -13.74 -1.82
CA ARG A 290 3.71 -14.02 -2.20
C ARG A 290 3.56 -15.41 -2.83
N HIS A 291 4.56 -15.87 -3.58
CA HIS A 291 4.57 -17.22 -4.14
C HIS A 291 4.83 -18.29 -3.07
N GLU A 292 5.62 -17.98 -2.05
CA GLU A 292 5.96 -18.89 -0.95
C GLU A 292 4.92 -18.88 0.20
N GLU A 293 4.02 -17.90 0.24
CA GLU A 293 3.01 -17.75 1.29
C GLU A 293 1.96 -18.87 1.22
N ASP A 294 1.91 -19.71 2.26
CA ASP A 294 0.78 -20.62 2.47
C ASP A 294 -0.30 -19.92 3.31
N LEU A 295 -1.33 -19.41 2.64
CA LEU A 295 -2.46 -18.72 3.26
C LEU A 295 -3.28 -19.58 4.24
N ARG A 296 -3.04 -20.90 4.28
CA ARG A 296 -3.68 -21.83 5.23
C ARG A 296 -2.93 -21.90 6.56
N LEU A 297 -1.74 -21.31 6.65
CA LEU A 297 -0.91 -21.33 7.85
C LEU A 297 -0.95 -19.98 8.57
N CYS A 298 -0.86 -20.04 9.89
CA CYS A 298 -0.67 -18.85 10.69
C CYS A 298 0.80 -18.40 10.62
N THR A 299 1.03 -17.11 10.41
CA THR A 299 2.38 -16.56 10.34
C THR A 299 2.90 -16.22 11.73
N ARG A 300 4.22 -16.35 11.93
CA ARG A 300 4.89 -16.06 13.22
C ARG A 300 4.79 -14.61 13.69
N TRP A 301 4.52 -13.69 12.77
CA TRP A 301 4.34 -12.27 13.07
C TRP A 301 2.87 -11.92 13.39
N CYS A 302 1.95 -12.88 13.28
CA CYS A 302 0.55 -12.71 13.67
C CYS A 302 0.43 -12.59 15.19
N THR A 303 -0.15 -11.49 15.65
CA THR A 303 -0.29 -11.20 17.10
C THR A 303 -1.54 -11.81 17.72
N TYR A 304 -2.33 -12.57 16.95
CA TYR A 304 -3.50 -13.26 17.47
C TYR A 304 -3.14 -14.37 18.47
N HIS A 305 -2.06 -15.12 18.23
CA HIS A 305 -1.58 -16.09 19.21
C HIS A 305 -0.48 -15.46 20.08
N PRO A 306 -0.45 -15.74 21.39
CA PRO A 306 0.72 -15.44 22.22
C PRO A 306 1.98 -16.04 21.60
N HIS A 307 3.11 -15.33 21.68
CA HIS A 307 4.39 -15.78 21.09
C HIS A 307 4.87 -17.18 21.54
N ALA A 308 4.34 -17.70 22.65
CA ALA A 308 4.64 -19.03 23.17
C ALA A 308 3.92 -20.18 22.41
N ASP A 309 2.88 -19.89 21.63
CA ASP A 309 2.06 -20.90 20.95
C ASP A 309 2.51 -21.20 19.51
N HIS A 310 3.60 -20.58 19.03
CA HIS A 310 4.24 -20.92 17.76
C HIS A 310 5.20 -22.12 17.89
N GLU A 311 4.89 -23.08 18.77
CA GLU A 311 5.59 -24.36 18.79
C GLU A 311 5.30 -25.11 17.49
N GLU A 312 6.34 -25.80 17.03
CA GLU A 312 6.41 -26.55 15.77
C GLU A 312 5.23 -27.52 15.61
N GLU A 313 4.20 -27.15 14.83
CA GLU A 313 3.45 -28.17 14.10
C GLU A 313 4.31 -28.66 12.93
N LYS A 314 5.32 -29.46 13.29
CA LYS A 314 5.88 -30.48 12.39
C LYS A 314 4.85 -31.59 12.27
N VAL A 315 4.17 -31.68 11.13
CA VAL A 315 3.91 -32.96 10.43
C VAL A 315 3.91 -32.72 8.93
#